data_AF-A0YZY8-F1
#
_entry.id   AF-A0YZY8-F1
#
_cell.length_a   1.000
_cell.length_b   1.000
_cell.length_c   1.000
_cell.angle_alpha   90.00
_cell.angle_beta   90.00
_cell.angle_gamma   90.00
#
_symmetry.space_group_name_H-M   'P 1'
#
loop_
_entity.id
_entity.type
_entity.pdbx_description
1 polymer ?
#
loop_
_entity_poly.entity_id
_entity_poly.type
_entity_poly.pdbx_seq_one_letter_code
_entity_poly.pdbx_strand_id
1 'polypeptide(L)'
;MSKLIKRLDISAHPRLEQSLGYNAENRWVAWRWEPDLEQPFYTDGQTTGTSNSLAWQVFIEHPQVSYDLHNYQLAEVDRYWLLLDRKTRNLYVGEGKIIQGLLDQPEGLGLLASLDGNSNPFRDTRYTLGKLTRFNPLRSWLRLIPIGLGAALIAGVGIANWSSLLSPREEQKQAIQPIPVTPVSPTASCGVGGSQDFSAFVTSASGDKELHLVGVYESHSYHSGNNHPTGEAQVRVTRQGKPIILALSSYEPVNWNIQVEPGVEIEKIIVNGYHDQKVTGISGIPIEEYSHEGTEKFLGDFVYSWNSADNKGTPALVTQLNQLTGTQLTSFQGCYRGTQFVIQ
;
A
#
# COMPACT_ATOMS: atom_id res chain seq x y z
N MET A 1 -30.89 -10.02 -15.24
CA MET A 1 -29.89 -9.16 -15.91
C MET A 1 -28.67 -9.08 -15.01
N SER A 2 -27.47 -9.34 -15.52
CA SER A 2 -26.24 -9.44 -14.71
C SER A 2 -25.79 -8.05 -14.24
N LYS A 3 -26.17 -7.67 -13.02
CA LYS A 3 -25.74 -6.42 -12.37
C LYS A 3 -24.33 -6.54 -11.78
N LEU A 4 -23.35 -6.92 -12.61
CA LEU A 4 -21.94 -7.08 -12.20
C LEU A 4 -21.35 -5.73 -11.71
N ILE A 5 -21.82 -4.64 -12.33
CA ILE A 5 -21.56 -3.27 -11.92
C ILE A 5 -22.81 -2.42 -12.18
N LYS A 6 -23.14 -1.48 -11.28
CA LYS A 6 -24.28 -0.57 -11.34
C LYS A 6 -23.77 0.86 -11.28
N ARG A 7 -24.07 1.67 -12.29
CA ARG A 7 -23.91 3.14 -12.21
C ARG A 7 -24.88 3.73 -11.18
N LEU A 8 -24.39 4.66 -10.36
CA LEU A 8 -25.20 5.40 -9.40
C LEU A 8 -25.79 6.65 -10.06
N ASP A 9 -26.97 7.11 -9.62
CA ASP A 9 -27.59 8.33 -10.16
C ASP A 9 -27.07 9.60 -9.44
N ILE A 10 -25.75 9.63 -9.25
CA ILE A 10 -25.02 10.74 -8.64
C ILE A 10 -23.76 11.04 -9.46
N SER A 11 -23.48 12.34 -9.64
CA SER A 11 -22.24 12.80 -10.27
C SER A 11 -21.22 13.15 -9.19
N ALA A 12 -20.01 12.57 -9.27
CA ALA A 12 -18.95 12.83 -8.32
C ALA A 12 -18.45 14.27 -8.41
N HIS A 13 -18.51 15.00 -7.29
CA HIS A 13 -17.88 16.32 -7.15
C HIS A 13 -16.41 16.27 -7.65
N PRO A 14 -15.88 17.27 -8.39
CA PRO A 14 -14.56 17.20 -9.04
C PRO A 14 -13.34 17.02 -8.11
N ARG A 15 -13.55 17.08 -6.78
CA ARG A 15 -12.52 16.81 -5.76
C ARG A 15 -12.78 15.57 -4.89
N LEU A 16 -13.77 14.74 -5.24
CA LEU A 16 -14.17 13.59 -4.44
C LEU A 16 -12.99 12.66 -4.15
N GLU A 17 -12.16 12.38 -5.16
CA GLU A 17 -11.04 11.48 -5.05
C GLU A 17 -9.96 11.99 -4.06
N GLN A 18 -9.63 13.29 -4.09
CA GLN A 18 -8.68 13.87 -3.13
C GLN A 18 -9.29 13.96 -1.72
N SER A 19 -10.59 14.21 -1.59
CA SER A 19 -11.29 14.16 -0.31
C SER A 19 -11.25 12.75 0.30
N LEU A 20 -11.30 11.70 -0.52
CA LEU A 20 -11.13 10.30 -0.13
C LEU A 20 -9.66 9.82 -0.16
N GLY A 21 -8.69 10.74 -0.10
CA GLY A 21 -7.25 10.42 0.06
C GLY A 21 -6.48 10.06 -1.21
N TYR A 22 -7.13 9.91 -2.36
CA TYR A 22 -6.46 9.58 -3.62
C TYR A 22 -5.96 10.83 -4.36
N ASN A 23 -4.65 10.88 -4.62
CA ASN A 23 -3.96 12.05 -5.18
C ASN A 23 -3.22 11.79 -6.50
N ALA A 24 -3.35 10.60 -7.10
CA ALA A 24 -2.68 10.25 -8.36
C ALA A 24 -3.51 10.62 -9.61
N GLU A 25 -2.92 10.49 -10.80
CA GLU A 25 -3.52 10.96 -12.07
C GLU A 25 -4.18 9.87 -12.93
N ASN A 26 -4.27 8.62 -12.46
CA ASN A 26 -5.01 7.59 -13.19
C ASN A 26 -6.51 7.93 -13.24
N ARG A 27 -7.13 7.67 -14.40
CA ARG A 27 -8.53 8.02 -14.71
C ARG A 27 -9.53 7.29 -13.81
N TRP A 28 -9.23 6.05 -13.48
CA TRP A 28 -10.11 5.15 -12.74
C TRP A 28 -9.51 4.89 -11.37
N VAL A 29 -10.34 4.93 -10.34
CA VAL A 29 -9.96 4.62 -8.97
C VAL A 29 -11.18 4.04 -8.27
N ALA A 30 -10.95 2.99 -7.48
CA ALA A 30 -11.95 2.35 -6.65
C ALA A 30 -11.63 2.51 -5.16
N TRP A 31 -12.66 2.39 -4.33
CA TRP A 31 -12.57 2.31 -2.87
C TRP A 31 -13.28 1.07 -2.36
N ARG A 32 -12.69 0.46 -1.32
CA ARG A 32 -13.21 -0.71 -0.62
C ARG A 32 -13.11 -0.53 0.89
N TRP A 33 -13.88 -1.31 1.64
CA TRP A 33 -13.71 -1.44 3.09
C TRP A 33 -12.79 -2.61 3.38
N GLU A 34 -11.84 -2.43 4.30
CA GLU A 34 -11.07 -3.55 4.86
C GLU A 34 -11.68 -3.90 6.24
N PRO A 35 -12.47 -4.98 6.36
CA PRO A 35 -13.15 -5.33 7.61
C PRO A 35 -12.16 -5.56 8.75
N ASP A 36 -11.04 -6.23 8.49
CA ASP A 36 -10.08 -6.63 9.53
C ASP A 36 -9.25 -5.46 10.08
N LEU A 37 -9.20 -4.35 9.33
CA LEU A 37 -8.55 -3.10 9.75
C LEU A 37 -9.56 -1.98 10.08
N GLU A 38 -10.87 -2.28 10.01
CA GLU A 38 -11.99 -1.34 10.19
C GLU A 38 -11.79 0.02 9.50
N GLN A 39 -11.27 0.02 8.26
CA GLN A 39 -10.94 1.25 7.53
C GLN A 39 -11.07 1.13 6.00
N PRO A 40 -11.28 2.24 5.28
CA PRO A 40 -11.37 2.21 3.83
C PRO A 40 -9.99 2.30 3.16
N PHE A 41 -9.86 1.62 2.02
CA PHE A 41 -8.70 1.68 1.13
C PHE A 41 -9.12 2.14 -0.27
N TYR A 42 -8.17 2.69 -1.03
CA TYR A 42 -8.32 2.96 -2.46
C TYR A 42 -7.38 2.10 -3.31
N THR A 43 -7.73 1.85 -4.57
CA THR A 43 -6.82 1.33 -5.59
C THR A 43 -7.19 1.83 -6.99
N ASP A 44 -6.19 2.05 -7.85
CA ASP A 44 -6.37 2.39 -9.27
C ASP A 44 -5.86 1.28 -10.23
N GLY A 45 -5.57 0.10 -9.69
CA GLY A 45 -4.95 -1.03 -10.41
C GLY A 45 -3.42 -0.99 -10.49
N GLN A 46 -2.79 0.16 -10.20
CA GLN A 46 -1.33 0.33 -10.18
C GLN A 46 -0.81 0.70 -8.78
N THR A 47 -1.61 1.46 -8.03
CA THR A 47 -1.36 1.96 -6.69
C THR A 47 -2.51 1.57 -5.78
N THR A 48 -2.20 1.40 -4.49
CA THR A 48 -3.15 1.12 -3.41
C THR A 48 -2.74 1.94 -2.20
N GLY A 49 -3.69 2.40 -1.39
CA GLY A 49 -3.40 3.13 -0.17
C GLY A 49 -4.60 3.30 0.74
N THR A 50 -4.35 3.77 1.96
CA THR A 50 -5.36 4.14 2.96
C THR A 50 -6.18 5.33 2.49
N SER A 51 -7.51 5.24 2.65
CA SER A 51 -8.46 6.32 2.35
C SER A 51 -8.73 7.17 3.59
N ASN A 52 -9.32 8.35 3.42
CA ASN A 52 -9.72 9.19 4.54
C ASN A 52 -11.03 8.66 5.17
N SER A 53 -10.92 7.98 6.31
CA SER A 53 -12.05 7.31 6.98
C SER A 53 -13.22 8.24 7.31
N LEU A 54 -12.96 9.48 7.74
CA LEU A 54 -14.02 10.44 8.04
C LEU A 54 -14.73 10.92 6.76
N ALA A 55 -13.98 11.21 5.71
CA ALA A 55 -14.56 11.61 4.43
C ALA A 55 -15.33 10.46 3.76
N TRP A 56 -14.86 9.22 3.91
CA TRP A 56 -15.55 8.01 3.48
C TRP A 56 -16.89 7.84 4.18
N GLN A 57 -16.91 7.89 5.52
CA GLN A 57 -18.12 7.78 6.32
C GLN A 57 -19.13 8.86 5.95
N VAL A 58 -18.69 10.14 5.92
CA VAL A 58 -19.54 11.26 5.49
C VAL A 58 -20.10 11.05 4.08
N PHE A 59 -19.32 10.50 3.15
CA PHE A 59 -19.78 10.24 1.79
C PHE A 59 -20.84 9.14 1.71
N ILE A 60 -20.60 7.97 2.32
CA ILE A 60 -21.52 6.82 2.20
C ILE A 60 -22.80 6.99 3.03
N GLU A 61 -22.75 7.73 4.15
CA GLU A 61 -23.92 8.00 4.99
C GLU A 61 -24.79 9.15 4.45
N HIS A 62 -24.22 10.05 3.64
CA HIS A 62 -24.93 11.24 3.14
C HIS A 62 -26.26 10.88 2.46
N PRO A 63 -27.40 11.53 2.78
CA PRO A 63 -28.72 11.12 2.29
C PRO A 63 -28.88 11.00 0.76
N GLN A 64 -28.10 11.76 -0.02
CA GLN A 64 -28.10 11.67 -1.49
C GLN A 64 -27.35 10.45 -2.03
N VAL A 65 -26.58 9.76 -1.20
CA VAL A 65 -25.67 8.65 -1.56
C VAL A 65 -26.12 7.35 -0.87
N SER A 66 -26.43 7.40 0.42
CA SER A 66 -26.86 6.24 1.22
C SER A 66 -28.12 5.57 0.68
N TYR A 67 -29.05 6.33 0.09
CA TYR A 67 -30.22 5.74 -0.59
C TYR A 67 -29.83 4.77 -1.72
N ASP A 68 -28.74 5.05 -2.45
CA ASP A 68 -28.25 4.19 -3.52
C ASP A 68 -27.28 3.09 -3.02
N LEU A 69 -26.64 3.29 -1.86
CA LEU A 69 -25.54 2.45 -1.34
C LEU A 69 -25.89 1.55 -0.13
N HIS A 70 -27.00 1.76 0.59
CA HIS A 70 -27.33 1.03 1.83
C HIS A 70 -27.31 -0.51 1.71
N ASN A 71 -27.68 -1.08 0.55
CA ASN A 71 -27.68 -2.52 0.34
C ASN A 71 -26.28 -3.13 0.11
N TYR A 72 -25.23 -2.32 0.03
CA TYR A 72 -23.88 -2.75 -0.34
C TYR A 72 -22.89 -2.79 0.83
N GLN A 73 -23.28 -2.34 2.04
CA GLN A 73 -22.51 -2.52 3.29
C GLN A 73 -21.03 -2.03 3.19
N LEU A 74 -20.82 -0.89 2.54
CA LEU A 74 -19.50 -0.32 2.18
C LEU A 74 -18.65 0.20 3.37
N ALA A 75 -19.08 -0.04 4.62
CA ALA A 75 -18.29 0.20 5.83
C ALA A 75 -18.33 -1.00 6.79
N GLU A 76 -18.70 -2.17 6.28
CA GLU A 76 -18.83 -3.40 7.07
C GLU A 76 -18.15 -4.59 6.39
N VAL A 77 -18.26 -4.74 5.06
CA VAL A 77 -17.77 -5.94 4.35
C VAL A 77 -17.02 -5.63 3.06
N ASP A 78 -15.93 -6.37 2.78
CA ASP A 78 -15.20 -6.29 1.51
C ASP A 78 -15.86 -7.11 0.39
N ARG A 79 -17.14 -6.85 0.11
CA ARG A 79 -17.88 -7.51 -0.99
C ARG A 79 -18.06 -6.60 -2.19
N TYR A 80 -18.30 -5.33 -1.95
CA TYR A 80 -18.69 -4.35 -2.96
C TYR A 80 -17.76 -3.15 -2.89
N TRP A 81 -17.30 -2.68 -4.06
CA TRP A 81 -16.41 -1.52 -4.15
C TRP A 81 -17.13 -0.37 -4.86
N LEU A 82 -16.72 0.85 -4.52
CA LEU A 82 -17.14 2.08 -5.22
C LEU A 82 -16.08 2.40 -6.28
N LEU A 83 -16.46 2.49 -7.56
CA LEU A 83 -15.56 2.86 -8.66
C LEU A 83 -15.92 4.25 -9.21
N LEU A 84 -14.92 5.08 -9.49
CA LEU A 84 -15.04 6.41 -10.09
C LEU A 84 -14.39 6.49 -11.47
N ASP A 85 -15.12 6.97 -12.47
CA ASP A 85 -14.52 7.52 -13.68
C ASP A 85 -14.22 9.01 -13.48
N ARG A 86 -12.96 9.37 -13.22
CA ARG A 86 -12.59 10.78 -13.00
C ARG A 86 -12.80 11.67 -14.23
N LYS A 87 -12.90 11.10 -15.44
CA LYS A 87 -13.13 11.86 -16.69
C LYS A 87 -14.61 12.21 -16.89
N THR A 88 -15.52 11.27 -16.64
CA THR A 88 -16.98 11.50 -16.81
C THR A 88 -17.69 11.89 -15.51
N ARG A 89 -17.02 11.73 -14.36
CA ARG A 89 -17.56 11.87 -13.00
C ARG A 89 -18.68 10.89 -12.64
N ASN A 90 -18.86 9.84 -13.43
CA ASN A 90 -19.76 8.75 -13.10
C ASN A 90 -19.19 7.92 -11.93
N LEU A 91 -20.05 7.61 -10.97
CA LEU A 91 -19.79 6.65 -9.92
C LEU A 91 -20.51 5.33 -10.21
N TYR A 92 -19.89 4.24 -9.78
CA TYR A 92 -20.40 2.89 -9.92
C TYR A 92 -20.21 2.11 -8.64
N VAL A 93 -21.06 1.13 -8.38
CA VAL A 93 -20.90 0.12 -7.33
C VAL A 93 -20.98 -1.27 -7.95
N GLY A 94 -20.12 -2.19 -7.55
CA GLY A 94 -20.02 -3.53 -8.14
C GLY A 94 -19.28 -4.49 -7.22
N GLU A 95 -19.29 -5.78 -7.54
CA GLU A 95 -18.54 -6.77 -6.75
C GLU A 95 -17.04 -6.51 -6.85
N GLY A 96 -16.32 -6.57 -5.72
CA GLY A 96 -14.90 -6.19 -5.66
C GLY A 96 -14.03 -6.93 -6.68
N LYS A 97 -14.25 -8.24 -6.84
CA LYS A 97 -13.55 -9.09 -7.84
C LYS A 97 -13.78 -8.63 -9.29
N ILE A 98 -14.94 -8.08 -9.61
CA ILE A 98 -15.24 -7.52 -10.93
C ILE A 98 -14.55 -6.17 -11.11
N ILE A 99 -14.58 -5.31 -10.09
CA ILE A 99 -13.94 -3.99 -10.16
C ILE A 99 -12.42 -4.09 -10.22
N GLN A 100 -11.79 -4.98 -9.44
CA GLN A 100 -10.36 -5.28 -9.56
C GLN A 100 -10.01 -5.79 -10.96
N GLY A 101 -10.74 -6.79 -11.48
CA GLY A 101 -10.51 -7.30 -12.83
C GLY A 101 -10.67 -6.25 -13.94
N LEU A 102 -11.55 -5.26 -13.75
CA LEU A 102 -11.69 -4.12 -14.65
C LEU A 102 -10.52 -3.13 -14.56
N LEU A 103 -9.95 -2.91 -13.37
CA LEU A 103 -8.76 -2.08 -13.18
C LEU A 103 -7.51 -2.76 -13.76
N ASP A 104 -7.41 -4.08 -13.62
CA ASP A 104 -6.32 -4.89 -14.19
C ASP A 104 -6.41 -5.01 -15.73
N GLN A 105 -7.62 -4.96 -16.30
CA GLN A 105 -7.90 -5.10 -17.74
C GLN A 105 -8.74 -3.92 -18.28
N PRO A 106 -8.10 -2.79 -18.64
CA PRO A 106 -8.75 -1.51 -18.87
C PRO A 106 -9.66 -1.45 -20.11
N GLU A 107 -9.65 -2.46 -20.99
CA GLU A 107 -10.57 -2.60 -22.12
C GLU A 107 -12.04 -2.59 -21.65
N GLY A 108 -12.34 -3.26 -20.53
CA GLY A 108 -13.68 -3.30 -19.95
C GLY A 108 -14.14 -1.93 -19.45
N LEU A 109 -13.23 -1.15 -18.86
CA LEU A 109 -13.47 0.24 -18.45
C LEU A 109 -13.69 1.18 -19.64
N GLY A 110 -12.98 0.94 -20.75
CA GLY A 110 -13.21 1.64 -22.02
C GLY A 110 -14.62 1.40 -22.57
N LEU A 111 -15.11 0.15 -22.52
CA LEU A 111 -16.47 -0.21 -22.90
C LEU A 111 -17.52 0.41 -21.96
N LEU A 112 -17.33 0.29 -20.64
CA LEU A 112 -18.23 0.86 -19.62
C LEU A 112 -18.43 2.37 -19.85
N ALA A 113 -17.34 3.13 -19.99
CA ALA A 113 -17.42 4.56 -20.26
C ALA A 113 -18.02 4.91 -21.64
N SER A 114 -17.98 4.01 -22.62
CA SER A 114 -18.61 4.20 -23.93
C SER A 114 -20.11 3.94 -23.92
N LEU A 115 -20.60 3.13 -22.98
CA LEU A 115 -22.02 2.84 -22.76
C LEU A 115 -22.68 3.91 -21.86
N ASP A 116 -21.97 4.36 -20.83
CA ASP A 116 -22.48 5.32 -19.85
C ASP A 116 -22.15 6.79 -20.16
N GLY A 117 -21.11 7.03 -20.95
CA GLY A 117 -20.81 8.33 -21.55
C GLY A 117 -21.62 8.54 -22.83
N ASN A 118 -22.29 9.68 -22.95
CA ASN A 118 -23.14 10.03 -24.10
C ASN A 118 -22.29 10.41 -25.35
N SER A 119 -21.42 9.50 -25.77
CA SER A 119 -20.43 9.66 -26.82
C SER A 119 -20.60 8.60 -27.90
N ASN A 120 -20.78 9.04 -29.14
CA ASN A 120 -20.92 8.18 -30.32
C ASN A 120 -19.77 7.14 -30.39
N PRO A 121 -20.05 5.82 -30.38
CA PRO A 121 -19.02 4.77 -30.27
C PRO A 121 -18.08 4.67 -31.48
N PHE A 122 -18.33 5.42 -32.56
CA PHE A 122 -17.58 5.40 -33.81
C PHE A 122 -16.70 6.63 -34.07
N ARG A 123 -16.45 7.50 -33.07
CA ARG A 123 -15.65 8.72 -33.28
C ARG A 123 -14.25 8.74 -32.66
N ASP A 124 -13.99 7.89 -31.67
CA ASP A 124 -12.70 7.84 -30.93
C ASP A 124 -11.87 6.57 -31.19
N THR A 125 -12.22 5.79 -32.22
CA THR A 125 -11.41 4.66 -32.76
C THR A 125 -10.15 5.13 -33.51
N ARG A 126 -9.44 6.12 -32.94
CA ARG A 126 -8.08 6.53 -33.33
C ARG A 126 -7.00 6.16 -32.33
N TYR A 127 -7.32 5.29 -31.36
CA TYR A 127 -6.29 4.44 -30.74
C TYR A 127 -5.92 3.32 -31.72
N THR A 128 -4.83 3.56 -32.42
CA THR A 128 -4.26 2.76 -33.50
C THR A 128 -4.13 1.28 -33.19
N LEU A 129 -4.98 0.46 -33.82
CA LEU A 129 -4.65 -0.90 -34.22
C LEU A 129 -3.53 -0.84 -35.29
N GLY A 130 -2.32 -0.52 -34.86
CA GLY A 130 -1.32 0.05 -35.76
C GLY A 130 0.13 0.03 -35.29
N LYS A 131 0.54 -0.93 -34.45
CA LYS A 131 1.98 -1.26 -34.29
C LYS A 131 2.30 -2.68 -33.80
N LEU A 132 1.57 -3.68 -34.30
CA LEU A 132 2.14 -5.02 -34.41
C LEU A 132 3.23 -5.02 -35.49
N THR A 133 4.47 -4.68 -35.12
CA THR A 133 5.74 -5.19 -35.70
C THR A 133 6.97 -4.46 -35.13
N ARG A 134 8.06 -5.23 -34.99
CA ARG A 134 9.45 -4.85 -34.64
C ARG A 134 9.77 -4.53 -33.18
N PHE A 135 10.19 -5.57 -32.47
CA PHE A 135 11.35 -5.51 -31.59
C PHE A 135 12.55 -4.82 -32.27
N ASN A 136 13.22 -3.89 -31.57
CA ASN A 136 14.68 -3.97 -31.35
C ASN A 136 15.10 -3.01 -30.21
N PRO A 137 16.17 -3.29 -29.46
CA PRO A 137 16.52 -2.56 -28.23
C PRO A 137 17.48 -1.37 -28.47
N LEU A 138 17.76 -0.65 -27.38
CA LEU A 138 18.77 0.41 -27.21
C LEU A 138 18.55 1.73 -27.99
N ARG A 139 18.17 2.79 -27.25
CA ARG A 139 19.03 3.98 -27.04
C ARG A 139 18.51 4.90 -25.95
N SER A 140 19.41 5.38 -25.11
CA SER A 140 19.20 6.44 -24.11
C SER A 140 19.24 7.83 -24.76
N TRP A 141 18.61 8.85 -24.16
CA TRP A 141 19.30 10.06 -23.63
C TRP A 141 18.32 11.14 -23.10
N LEU A 142 18.53 11.48 -21.82
CA LEU A 142 18.46 12.82 -21.19
C LEU A 142 17.64 13.97 -21.82
N ARG A 143 16.73 14.56 -21.03
CA ARG A 143 16.55 16.03 -20.95
C ARG A 143 16.30 16.49 -19.49
N LEU A 144 16.86 17.65 -19.16
CA LEU A 144 16.81 18.36 -17.88
C LEU A 144 16.02 19.69 -18.05
N ILE A 145 16.18 20.60 -17.06
CA ILE A 145 15.89 22.06 -17.07
C ILE A 145 14.38 22.42 -16.78
N PRO A 146 14.02 23.60 -16.20
CA PRO A 146 14.09 23.90 -14.76
C PRO A 146 12.86 24.64 -14.13
N ILE A 147 13.02 25.02 -12.85
CA ILE A 147 12.29 25.96 -11.97
C ILE A 147 11.46 27.09 -12.64
N GLY A 148 10.27 27.39 -12.10
CA GLY A 148 9.55 28.67 -12.30
C GLY A 148 8.46 28.95 -11.24
N LEU A 149 8.50 30.12 -10.59
CA LEU A 149 7.57 30.58 -9.53
C LEU A 149 6.34 31.32 -10.09
N GLY A 150 5.23 31.38 -9.33
CA GLY A 150 4.29 32.52 -9.42
C GLY A 150 2.84 32.34 -8.93
N ALA A 151 2.53 32.93 -7.75
CA ALA A 151 1.37 33.81 -7.44
C ALA A 151 -0.11 33.38 -7.71
N ALA A 152 -1.15 33.86 -6.99
CA ALA A 152 -1.28 34.55 -5.69
C ALA A 152 -2.78 34.72 -5.29
N LEU A 153 -3.03 35.03 -4.00
CA LEU A 153 -4.15 35.81 -3.41
C LEU A 153 -5.64 35.37 -3.58
N ILE A 154 -6.34 35.24 -2.44
CA ILE A 154 -7.60 35.97 -2.14
C ILE A 154 -7.57 36.43 -0.65
N ALA A 155 -8.07 37.63 -0.36
CA ALA A 155 -8.24 38.22 0.99
C ALA A 155 -9.43 37.58 1.76
N GLY A 156 -9.69 37.75 3.06
CA GLY A 156 -9.16 38.66 4.07
C GLY A 156 -10.30 39.41 4.76
N VAL A 157 -10.60 39.07 6.02
CA VAL A 157 -11.45 39.82 6.97
C VAL A 157 -10.82 39.68 8.36
N GLY A 158 -10.65 40.78 9.11
CA GLY A 158 -10.02 40.78 10.42
C GLY A 158 -10.93 41.26 11.56
N ILE A 159 -10.28 41.68 12.67
CA ILE A 159 -10.83 42.10 13.99
C ILE A 159 -11.09 40.87 14.90
N ALA A 160 -10.61 40.77 16.16
CA ALA A 160 -9.86 41.70 17.04
C ALA A 160 -8.68 41.01 17.80
N ASN A 161 -8.00 41.76 18.68
CA ASN A 161 -6.94 41.28 19.59
C ASN A 161 -7.50 40.60 20.86
N TRP A 162 -6.81 39.54 21.33
CA TRP A 162 -6.64 39.29 22.77
C TRP A 162 -5.16 39.05 23.08
N SER A 163 -4.45 40.13 23.39
CA SER A 163 -3.06 40.08 23.87
C SER A 163 -3.02 39.85 25.38
N SER A 164 -1.95 39.19 25.84
CA SER A 164 -1.63 38.87 27.24
C SER A 164 -2.48 37.78 27.93
N LEU A 165 -1.95 36.56 27.91
CA LEU A 165 -1.59 35.79 29.10
C LEU A 165 -0.68 34.62 28.69
N LEU A 166 0.13 34.13 29.63
CA LEU A 166 1.16 33.09 29.50
C LEU A 166 2.45 33.54 28.78
N SER A 167 3.54 33.54 29.55
CA SER A 167 4.91 33.63 29.07
C SER A 167 5.28 32.38 28.26
N PRO A 168 6.21 32.49 27.29
CA PRO A 168 6.82 31.30 26.71
C PRO A 168 7.64 30.61 27.80
N ARG A 169 7.16 29.48 28.30
CA ARG A 169 8.06 28.41 28.74
C ARG A 169 8.81 27.97 27.51
N GLU A 170 10.14 28.00 27.54
CA GLU A 170 10.96 27.34 26.54
C GLU A 170 10.80 25.82 26.69
N GLU A 171 9.71 25.28 26.14
CA GLU A 171 9.67 23.87 25.81
C GLU A 171 10.75 23.64 24.75
N GLN A 172 11.84 23.03 25.17
CA GLN A 172 12.82 22.43 24.26
C GLN A 172 12.08 21.40 23.40
N LYS A 173 11.60 21.83 22.24
CA LYS A 173 11.43 20.95 21.09
C LYS A 173 12.82 20.45 20.73
N GLN A 174 13.22 19.34 21.36
CA GLN A 174 14.20 18.45 20.76
C GLN A 174 13.66 18.14 19.37
N ALA A 175 14.31 18.72 18.37
CA ALA A 175 14.05 18.35 17.00
C ALA A 175 14.35 16.86 16.91
N ILE A 176 13.31 16.06 16.63
CA ILE A 176 13.49 14.70 16.18
C ILE A 176 14.31 14.83 14.91
N GLN A 177 15.62 14.58 15.00
CA GLN A 177 16.48 14.62 13.84
C GLN A 177 15.96 13.52 12.91
N PRO A 178 15.64 13.83 11.63
CA PRO A 178 15.30 12.78 10.69
C PRO A 178 16.50 11.85 10.61
N ILE A 179 16.33 10.61 11.07
CA ILE A 179 17.38 9.59 11.06
C ILE A 179 17.86 9.48 9.61
N PRO A 180 19.18 9.48 9.34
CA PRO A 180 19.70 9.48 7.98
C PRO A 180 19.23 8.23 7.23
N VAL A 181 18.21 8.40 6.38
CA VAL A 181 17.74 7.36 5.48
C VAL A 181 18.81 7.19 4.41
N THR A 182 19.65 6.17 4.58
CA THR A 182 20.65 5.81 3.57
C THR A 182 19.90 5.40 2.30
N PRO A 183 20.24 5.93 1.11
CA PRO A 183 19.46 5.66 -0.09
C PRO A 183 19.42 4.16 -0.38
N VAL A 184 18.21 3.59 -0.32
CA VAL A 184 17.94 2.21 -0.68
C VAL A 184 18.38 1.99 -2.14
N SER A 185 18.83 0.77 -2.44
CA SER A 185 19.32 0.42 -3.78
C SER A 185 18.32 0.84 -4.87
N PRO A 186 18.77 1.44 -6.01
CA PRO A 186 17.87 1.89 -7.08
C PRO A 186 17.14 0.76 -7.83
N THR A 187 17.33 -0.50 -7.41
CA THR A 187 16.57 -1.68 -7.84
C THR A 187 15.57 -2.18 -6.80
N ALA A 188 15.49 -1.55 -5.63
CA ALA A 188 14.54 -1.91 -4.58
C ALA A 188 13.11 -1.58 -5.04
N SER A 189 12.23 -2.57 -4.94
CA SER A 189 10.83 -2.51 -5.37
C SER A 189 10.08 -3.63 -4.66
N CYS A 190 8.75 -3.66 -4.82
CA CYS A 190 7.91 -4.70 -4.25
C CYS A 190 7.91 -6.03 -5.03
N GLY A 191 8.79 -6.17 -6.04
CA GLY A 191 8.81 -7.31 -6.94
C GLY A 191 7.74 -7.25 -8.04
N VAL A 192 7.80 -8.21 -8.97
CA VAL A 192 6.80 -8.30 -10.06
C VAL A 192 5.43 -8.66 -9.46
N GLY A 193 4.42 -7.85 -9.77
CA GLY A 193 3.06 -8.00 -9.21
C GLY A 193 2.87 -7.36 -7.83
N GLY A 194 3.94 -6.82 -7.22
CA GLY A 194 3.84 -6.01 -6.01
C GLY A 194 3.26 -4.61 -6.25
N SER A 195 2.97 -3.89 -5.18
CA SER A 195 2.50 -2.51 -5.19
C SER A 195 3.64 -1.50 -5.49
N GLN A 196 3.31 -0.21 -5.59
CA GLN A 196 4.27 0.86 -5.90
C GLN A 196 4.67 1.71 -4.67
N ASP A 197 4.49 1.16 -3.47
CA ASP A 197 4.62 1.84 -2.17
C ASP A 197 5.85 1.40 -1.36
N PHE A 198 6.89 0.88 -2.04
CA PHE A 198 8.10 0.36 -1.40
C PHE A 198 8.67 1.33 -0.35
N SER A 199 8.84 0.81 0.86
CA SER A 199 9.27 1.55 2.04
C SER A 199 10.42 0.82 2.71
N ALA A 200 11.41 1.56 3.22
CA ALA A 200 12.57 0.97 3.84
C ALA A 200 13.24 1.89 4.87
N PHE A 201 14.02 1.26 5.74
CA PHE A 201 14.92 1.90 6.69
C PHE A 201 16.23 1.12 6.73
N VAL A 202 17.35 1.82 6.86
CA VAL A 202 18.68 1.21 7.01
C VAL A 202 19.48 2.06 8.00
N THR A 203 20.13 1.41 8.96
CA THR A 203 21.09 2.02 9.88
C THR A 203 22.36 1.17 9.98
N SER A 204 23.42 1.73 10.55
CA SER A 204 24.65 0.99 10.82
C SER A 204 24.45 0.01 11.98
N ALA A 205 24.76 -1.28 11.76
CA ALA A 205 24.70 -2.29 12.82
C ALA A 205 25.75 -2.05 13.91
N SER A 206 25.28 -1.82 15.14
CA SER A 206 26.11 -1.44 16.30
C SER A 206 26.63 -2.60 17.15
N GLY A 207 26.33 -3.86 16.78
CA GLY A 207 26.78 -5.06 17.49
C GLY A 207 27.27 -6.16 16.55
N ASP A 208 27.51 -7.35 17.10
CA ASP A 208 28.12 -8.50 16.37
C ASP A 208 27.16 -9.22 15.41
N LYS A 209 25.87 -8.91 15.48
CA LYS A 209 24.78 -9.49 14.68
C LYS A 209 23.94 -8.39 14.04
N GLU A 210 23.15 -8.75 13.03
CA GLU A 210 22.28 -7.83 12.30
C GLU A 210 20.83 -8.32 12.28
N LEU A 211 19.88 -7.44 12.57
CA LEU A 211 18.45 -7.73 12.57
C LEU A 211 17.80 -7.07 11.35
N HIS A 212 17.27 -7.88 10.43
CA HIS A 212 16.62 -7.41 9.21
C HIS A 212 15.14 -7.81 9.21
N LEU A 213 14.24 -6.84 9.05
CA LEU A 213 12.79 -7.05 8.96
C LEU A 213 12.31 -6.88 7.52
N VAL A 214 11.56 -7.86 7.01
CA VAL A 214 10.75 -7.74 5.80
C VAL A 214 9.28 -7.78 6.21
N GLY A 215 8.48 -6.82 5.73
CA GLY A 215 7.07 -6.69 6.10
C GLY A 215 6.15 -6.42 4.93
N VAL A 216 5.07 -7.19 4.79
CA VAL A 216 4.02 -6.98 3.77
C VAL A 216 2.63 -7.04 4.38
N TYR A 217 1.61 -6.47 3.75
CA TYR A 217 0.23 -6.83 4.10
C TYR A 217 -0.14 -8.14 3.41
N GLU A 218 0.21 -8.26 2.13
CA GLU A 218 -0.10 -9.38 1.26
C GLU A 218 1.01 -9.65 0.22
N SER A 219 0.92 -10.78 -0.48
CA SER A 219 1.74 -11.05 -1.69
C SER A 219 0.92 -11.15 -2.98
N HIS A 220 -0.42 -11.13 -2.88
CA HIS A 220 -1.32 -11.07 -4.04
C HIS A 220 -2.68 -10.44 -3.66
N SER A 221 -3.45 -9.99 -4.66
CA SER A 221 -4.83 -9.49 -4.51
C SER A 221 -5.92 -10.57 -4.41
N TYR A 222 -5.59 -11.86 -4.50
CA TYR A 222 -6.57 -12.93 -4.72
C TYR A 222 -7.18 -13.50 -3.43
N HIS A 223 -7.45 -12.65 -2.44
CA HIS A 223 -8.09 -13.00 -1.18
C HIS A 223 -9.48 -12.35 -1.04
N SER A 224 -10.09 -12.53 0.14
CA SER A 224 -11.33 -11.92 0.64
C SER A 224 -11.55 -12.46 2.05
N GLY A 225 -12.22 -11.73 2.97
CA GLY A 225 -12.35 -12.09 4.41
C GLY A 225 -13.03 -13.42 4.83
N ASN A 226 -13.12 -14.42 3.95
CA ASN A 226 -13.39 -15.84 4.28
C ASN A 226 -12.50 -16.81 3.46
N ASN A 227 -11.52 -16.30 2.72
CA ASN A 227 -10.69 -17.06 1.78
C ASN A 227 -9.36 -16.33 1.57
N HIS A 228 -8.36 -16.78 2.33
CA HIS A 228 -7.00 -16.27 2.35
C HIS A 228 -6.08 -17.37 1.78
N PRO A 229 -5.98 -17.51 0.44
CA PRO A 229 -5.05 -18.48 -0.15
C PRO A 229 -3.61 -18.04 0.11
N THR A 230 -2.72 -19.00 0.37
CA THR A 230 -1.31 -18.68 0.59
C THR A 230 -0.67 -18.11 -0.68
N GLY A 231 -0.17 -16.88 -0.61
CA GLY A 231 0.63 -16.28 -1.67
C GLY A 231 2.14 -16.53 -1.50
N GLU A 232 2.95 -16.06 -2.44
CA GLU A 232 4.39 -16.36 -2.51
C GLU A 232 5.22 -15.07 -2.44
N ALA A 233 6.22 -15.03 -1.55
CA ALA A 233 7.20 -13.95 -1.47
C ALA A 233 8.63 -14.50 -1.38
N GLN A 234 9.51 -13.99 -2.24
CA GLN A 234 10.92 -14.37 -2.29
C GLN A 234 11.78 -13.40 -1.47
N VAL A 235 12.63 -13.92 -0.58
CA VAL A 235 13.62 -13.12 0.16
C VAL A 235 15.01 -13.66 -0.14
N ARG A 236 15.80 -12.89 -0.88
CA ARG A 236 17.20 -13.24 -1.18
C ARG A 236 18.13 -12.53 -0.21
N VAL A 237 18.97 -13.29 0.49
CA VAL A 237 19.94 -12.77 1.46
C VAL A 237 21.34 -12.88 0.85
N THR A 238 21.97 -11.73 0.61
CA THR A 238 23.32 -11.60 0.07
C THR A 238 24.29 -10.92 1.04
N ARG A 239 23.77 -10.32 2.13
CA ARG A 239 24.52 -9.65 3.20
C ARG A 239 25.45 -10.61 3.95
N GLN A 240 26.71 -10.24 4.10
CA GLN A 240 27.76 -11.07 4.73
C GLN A 240 28.55 -10.30 5.80
N GLY A 241 29.35 -11.03 6.58
CA GLY A 241 30.31 -10.49 7.54
C GLY A 241 29.83 -10.46 9.00
N LYS A 242 28.54 -10.70 9.25
CA LYS A 242 27.93 -10.88 10.58
C LYS A 242 26.77 -11.89 10.49
N PRO A 243 26.46 -12.63 11.56
CA PRO A 243 25.25 -13.44 11.64
C PRO A 243 23.97 -12.58 11.56
N ILE A 244 23.00 -13.07 10.79
CA ILE A 244 21.72 -12.40 10.51
C ILE A 244 20.60 -13.05 11.31
N ILE A 245 19.78 -12.21 11.93
CA ILE A 245 18.43 -12.57 12.37
C ILE A 245 17.46 -11.98 11.35
N LEU A 246 16.70 -12.85 10.67
CA LEU A 246 15.73 -12.44 9.66
C LEU A 246 14.32 -12.48 10.24
N ALA A 247 13.70 -11.32 10.38
CA ALA A 247 12.30 -11.19 10.77
C ALA A 247 11.41 -11.01 9.53
N LEU A 248 10.29 -11.74 9.49
CA LEU A 248 9.31 -11.74 8.40
C LEU A 248 7.94 -11.43 9.01
N SER A 249 7.20 -10.47 8.43
CA SER A 249 5.90 -10.04 8.95
C SER A 249 4.85 -9.98 7.83
N SER A 250 3.67 -10.57 8.06
CA SER A 250 2.53 -10.45 7.13
C SER A 250 1.17 -10.47 7.82
N TYR A 251 0.18 -9.83 7.20
CA TYR A 251 -1.22 -10.03 7.57
C TYR A 251 -1.75 -11.31 6.89
N GLU A 252 -1.84 -11.29 5.56
CA GLU A 252 -2.25 -12.43 4.73
C GLU A 252 -1.25 -13.62 4.84
N PRO A 253 -1.68 -14.85 4.56
CA PRO A 253 -0.81 -16.02 4.60
C PRO A 253 0.21 -15.99 3.46
N VAL A 254 1.50 -15.98 3.81
CA VAL A 254 2.61 -15.93 2.84
C VAL A 254 3.53 -17.15 3.01
N ASN A 255 3.86 -17.79 1.89
CA ASN A 255 5.01 -18.67 1.76
C ASN A 255 6.26 -17.85 1.42
N TRP A 256 7.13 -17.73 2.40
CA TRP A 256 8.40 -17.02 2.32
C TRP A 256 9.48 -17.95 1.78
N ASN A 257 9.80 -17.82 0.49
CA ASN A 257 10.88 -18.55 -0.16
C ASN A 257 12.22 -17.85 0.10
N ILE A 258 13.02 -18.40 1.03
CA ILE A 258 14.30 -17.83 1.43
C ILE A 258 15.42 -18.39 0.55
N GLN A 259 16.23 -17.50 -0.01
CA GLN A 259 17.38 -17.84 -0.84
C GLN A 259 18.65 -17.22 -0.26
N VAL A 260 19.65 -18.03 0.04
CA VAL A 260 20.82 -17.64 0.82
C VAL A 260 22.08 -17.81 -0.04
N GLU A 261 22.86 -16.74 -0.21
CA GLU A 261 24.12 -16.81 -0.96
C GLU A 261 25.23 -17.54 -0.18
N PRO A 262 26.21 -18.17 -0.86
CA PRO A 262 27.36 -18.80 -0.20
C PRO A 262 28.14 -17.80 0.66
N GLY A 263 28.34 -18.13 1.94
CA GLY A 263 29.05 -17.29 2.91
C GLY A 263 28.14 -16.36 3.75
N VAL A 264 26.82 -16.42 3.55
CA VAL A 264 25.84 -15.78 4.42
C VAL A 264 25.54 -16.69 5.62
N GLU A 265 25.53 -16.12 6.83
CA GLU A 265 25.17 -16.83 8.06
C GLU A 265 23.83 -16.29 8.59
N ILE A 266 22.77 -17.10 8.55
CA ILE A 266 21.49 -16.79 9.19
C ILE A 266 21.42 -17.60 10.49
N GLU A 267 21.32 -16.90 11.62
CA GLU A 267 21.27 -17.51 12.95
C GLU A 267 19.87 -18.07 13.26
N LYS A 268 18.82 -17.29 12.96
CA LYS A 268 17.43 -17.71 13.08
C LYS A 268 16.49 -16.85 12.23
N ILE A 269 15.32 -17.39 11.96
CA ILE A 269 14.20 -16.70 11.31
C ILE A 269 13.10 -16.50 12.36
N ILE A 270 12.52 -15.30 12.40
CA ILE A 270 11.37 -14.96 13.25
C ILE A 270 10.20 -14.62 12.32
N VAL A 271 9.03 -15.20 12.56
CA VAL A 271 7.85 -15.01 11.72
C VAL A 271 6.72 -14.41 12.55
N ASN A 272 6.14 -13.30 12.09
CA ASN A 272 5.03 -12.58 12.73
C ASN A 272 3.83 -12.53 11.77
N GLY A 273 2.78 -13.31 12.03
CA GLY A 273 1.64 -13.47 11.12
C GLY A 273 0.32 -13.11 11.78
N TYR A 274 -0.66 -12.60 11.01
CA TYR A 274 -2.06 -12.75 11.44
C TYR A 274 -2.51 -14.17 11.07
N HIS A 275 -2.60 -14.44 9.77
CA HIS A 275 -2.81 -15.78 9.23
C HIS A 275 -1.54 -16.63 9.27
N ASP A 276 -1.70 -17.94 9.13
CA ASP A 276 -0.61 -18.92 9.07
C ASP A 276 0.44 -18.59 8.00
N GLN A 277 1.70 -18.59 8.40
CA GLN A 277 2.84 -18.28 7.54
C GLN A 277 3.63 -19.56 7.22
N LYS A 278 4.40 -19.56 6.13
CA LYS A 278 5.29 -20.67 5.78
C LYS A 278 6.67 -20.14 5.40
N VAL A 279 7.71 -20.90 5.73
CA VAL A 279 9.10 -20.60 5.34
C VAL A 279 9.64 -21.79 4.56
N THR A 280 10.15 -21.53 3.36
CA THR A 280 10.68 -22.56 2.45
C THR A 280 12.03 -22.14 1.86
N GLY A 281 12.72 -23.05 1.18
CA GLY A 281 14.02 -22.78 0.54
C GLY A 281 15.24 -22.97 1.44
N ILE A 282 15.05 -23.12 2.76
CA ILE A 282 16.12 -23.33 3.75
C ILE A 282 15.91 -24.58 4.61
N SER A 283 16.96 -25.02 5.30
CA SER A 283 16.94 -26.12 6.27
C SER A 283 18.02 -25.92 7.35
N GLY A 284 17.82 -26.48 8.54
CA GLY A 284 18.79 -26.41 9.64
C GLY A 284 18.87 -25.07 10.39
N ILE A 285 18.19 -24.03 9.91
CA ILE A 285 18.05 -22.73 10.59
C ILE A 285 16.84 -22.80 11.54
N PRO A 286 16.96 -22.41 12.82
CA PRO A 286 15.83 -22.27 13.74
C PRO A 286 14.79 -21.26 13.23
N ILE A 287 13.51 -21.61 13.36
CA ILE A 287 12.37 -20.74 13.04
C ILE A 287 11.56 -20.55 14.33
N GLU A 288 11.33 -19.29 14.72
CA GLU A 288 10.47 -18.89 15.83
C GLU A 288 9.19 -18.27 15.25
N GLU A 289 8.04 -18.93 15.46
CA GLU A 289 6.76 -18.51 14.87
C GLU A 289 5.83 -17.83 15.88
N TYR A 290 5.27 -16.70 15.45
CA TYR A 290 4.33 -15.84 16.13
C TYR A 290 3.20 -15.45 15.15
N SER A 291 2.55 -16.47 14.58
CA SER A 291 1.33 -16.34 13.77
C SER A 291 0.10 -16.41 14.67
N HIS A 292 -0.85 -15.47 14.55
CA HIS A 292 -2.02 -15.40 15.43
C HIS A 292 -2.90 -16.66 15.29
N GLU A 293 -3.26 -17.06 14.08
CA GLU A 293 -4.05 -18.28 13.84
C GLU A 293 -3.31 -19.57 14.27
N GLY A 294 -2.03 -19.72 13.89
CA GLY A 294 -1.28 -20.96 14.13
C GLY A 294 -0.69 -21.13 15.53
N THR A 295 -0.46 -20.04 16.28
CA THR A 295 0.25 -20.10 17.58
C THR A 295 -0.42 -19.31 18.71
N GLU A 296 -1.55 -18.64 18.45
CA GLU A 296 -2.24 -17.71 19.36
C GLU A 296 -1.35 -16.54 19.87
N LYS A 297 -0.25 -16.25 19.16
CA LYS A 297 0.74 -15.22 19.52
C LYS A 297 1.09 -14.37 18.32
N PHE A 298 1.37 -13.10 18.59
CA PHE A 298 1.96 -12.16 17.63
C PHE A 298 2.85 -11.17 18.41
N LEU A 299 3.86 -10.59 17.76
CA LEU A 299 4.81 -9.65 18.35
C LEU A 299 4.38 -8.18 18.17
N GLY A 300 3.37 -7.92 17.35
CA GLY A 300 2.81 -6.60 17.07
C GLY A 300 2.17 -6.57 15.69
N ASP A 301 1.63 -5.42 15.32
CA ASP A 301 0.91 -5.23 14.06
C ASP A 301 1.75 -5.61 12.83
N PHE A 302 1.06 -5.97 11.75
CA PHE A 302 1.64 -6.59 10.55
C PHE A 302 2.17 -5.54 9.59
N VAL A 303 3.26 -4.89 10.01
CA VAL A 303 3.72 -3.65 9.39
C VAL A 303 4.39 -3.84 8.04
N TYR A 304 4.01 -3.02 7.07
CA TYR A 304 4.53 -3.05 5.70
C TYR A 304 5.10 -1.71 5.22
N SER A 305 5.05 -0.66 6.04
CA SER A 305 5.60 0.66 5.74
C SER A 305 6.46 1.17 6.90
N TRP A 306 7.51 1.92 6.58
CA TRP A 306 8.28 2.65 7.57
C TRP A 306 7.71 4.06 7.74
N ASN A 307 7.32 4.41 8.97
CA ASN A 307 6.90 5.77 9.36
C ASN A 307 5.77 6.41 8.52
N SER A 308 4.83 5.65 7.92
CA SER A 308 3.58 6.27 7.45
C SER A 308 2.73 6.69 8.66
N ALA A 309 1.95 7.77 8.51
CA ALA A 309 1.13 8.32 9.60
C ALA A 309 0.10 7.33 10.16
N ASP A 310 -0.27 6.33 9.36
CA ASP A 310 -1.24 5.29 9.68
C ASP A 310 -0.59 4.11 10.44
N ASN A 311 0.73 3.92 10.33
CA ASN A 311 1.41 2.71 10.80
C ASN A 311 1.97 2.85 12.22
N LYS A 312 1.06 3.02 13.19
CA LYS A 312 1.37 3.12 14.63
C LYS A 312 2.00 1.86 15.22
N GLY A 313 1.87 0.71 14.56
CA GLY A 313 2.39 -0.57 14.99
C GLY A 313 3.90 -0.77 14.79
N THR A 314 4.53 -0.01 13.88
CA THR A 314 5.95 -0.23 13.53
C THR A 314 6.88 -0.09 14.74
N PRO A 315 6.73 0.94 15.61
CA PRO A 315 7.47 1.00 16.86
C PRO A 315 7.23 -0.18 17.81
N ALA A 316 6.03 -0.77 17.83
CA ALA A 316 5.69 -1.87 18.73
C ALA A 316 6.38 -3.18 18.32
N LEU A 317 6.21 -3.61 17.06
CA LEU A 317 6.85 -4.81 16.52
C LEU A 317 8.39 -4.71 16.61
N VAL A 318 8.95 -3.56 16.23
CA VAL A 318 10.40 -3.33 16.31
C VAL A 318 10.91 -3.37 17.76
N THR A 319 10.14 -2.84 18.72
CA THR A 319 10.49 -2.94 20.14
C THR A 319 10.51 -4.40 20.62
N GLN A 320 9.50 -5.20 20.26
CA GLN A 320 9.45 -6.62 20.64
C GLN A 320 10.56 -7.43 19.97
N LEU A 321 10.83 -7.24 18.69
CA LEU A 321 11.96 -7.88 17.99
C LEU A 321 13.31 -7.52 18.62
N ASN A 322 13.54 -6.23 18.95
CA ASN A 322 14.77 -5.80 19.62
C ASN A 322 14.93 -6.45 21.02
N GLN A 323 13.83 -6.60 21.77
CA GLN A 323 13.83 -7.25 23.09
C GLN A 323 14.06 -8.76 23.01
N LEU A 324 13.38 -9.44 22.07
CA LEU A 324 13.47 -10.88 21.85
C LEU A 324 14.85 -11.33 21.34
N THR A 325 15.53 -10.48 20.56
CA THR A 325 16.81 -10.80 19.92
C THR A 325 18.03 -10.20 20.63
N GLY A 326 17.83 -9.24 21.53
CA GLY A 326 18.92 -8.40 22.07
C GLY A 326 19.66 -7.57 21.00
N THR A 327 19.14 -7.49 19.78
CA THR A 327 19.80 -6.90 18.61
C THR A 327 18.93 -5.76 18.07
N GLN A 328 19.52 -4.58 17.85
CA GLN A 328 18.77 -3.45 17.29
C GLN A 328 18.51 -3.66 15.79
N LEU A 329 17.30 -3.32 15.34
CA LEU A 329 16.91 -3.33 13.92
C LEU A 329 17.93 -2.60 13.06
N THR A 330 18.54 -3.35 12.14
CA THR A 330 19.56 -2.90 11.19
C THR A 330 18.92 -2.42 9.88
N SER A 331 17.90 -3.13 9.39
CA SER A 331 17.07 -2.62 8.28
C SER A 331 15.61 -3.08 8.33
N PHE A 332 14.75 -2.31 7.68
CA PHE A 332 13.40 -2.67 7.29
C PHE A 332 13.26 -2.58 5.76
N GLN A 333 12.49 -3.49 5.15
CA GLN A 333 11.94 -3.36 3.80
C GLN A 333 10.47 -3.79 3.82
N GLY A 334 9.60 -3.09 3.11
CA GLY A 334 8.20 -3.48 3.03
C GLY A 334 7.39 -2.78 1.96
N CYS A 335 6.23 -3.38 1.67
CA CYS A 335 5.26 -2.96 0.67
C CYS A 335 3.89 -3.48 1.07
N TYR A 336 2.79 -2.77 0.79
CA TYR A 336 1.45 -3.32 1.00
C TYR A 336 1.30 -4.70 0.33
N ARG A 337 1.60 -4.79 -0.97
CA ARG A 337 1.76 -6.06 -1.69
C ARG A 337 3.21 -6.28 -2.07
N GLY A 338 3.88 -7.27 -1.50
CA GLY A 338 5.28 -7.57 -1.80
C GLY A 338 5.51 -9.01 -2.22
N THR A 339 6.26 -9.21 -3.31
CA THR A 339 6.60 -10.53 -3.86
C THR A 339 8.10 -10.82 -3.89
N GLN A 340 8.97 -9.81 -3.83
CA GLN A 340 10.43 -10.01 -3.88
C GLN A 340 11.20 -8.96 -3.05
N PHE A 341 12.14 -9.41 -2.22
CA PHE A 341 13.00 -8.58 -1.38
C PHE A 341 14.46 -9.06 -1.40
N VAL A 342 15.41 -8.15 -1.17
CA VAL A 342 16.85 -8.49 -1.15
C VAL A 342 17.55 -7.83 0.04
N ILE A 343 18.11 -8.64 0.94
CA ILE A 343 18.91 -8.19 2.09
C ILE A 343 20.39 -8.14 1.65
N GLN A 344 20.95 -6.93 1.56
CA GLN A 344 22.27 -6.65 0.96
C GLN A 344 23.30 -6.10 1.95
#